data_AF-A0A918F6L5-F1
#
_entry.id   AF-A0A918F6L5-F1
#
_cell.length_a   1.000
_cell.length_b   1.000
_cell.length_c   1.000
_cell.angle_alpha   90.00
_cell.angle_beta   90.00
_cell.angle_gamma   90.00
#
_symmetry.space_group_name_H-M   'P 1'
#
loop_
_entity.id
_entity.type
_entity.pdbx_description
1 polymer ?
#
loop_
_entity_poly.entity_id
_entity_poly.type
_entity_poly.pdbx_seq_one_letter_code
_entity_poly.pdbx_strand_id
1 'polypeptide(L)'
;MQEQHVNEQSVNAVPNDAEVGRQLTALTVGMDHLERRLSRGHGVLDSEGLLPIYLGDSLVPPLELSDWDAVHHELNALEAQTAAYPAGPRQTFLQDMLRSLRTATRLFEGEELSFREKLEGLVGVPAEPISEERLMDMHARLETLLGEAGYRSGTLAERVHRWEAEGALDPSALESNFLELMASAQERTDRMIYPTGDYTMRLNMVRGVPFTARCNFSVGQMDLNADLNFTRSALKHLVCHEVFPGHSTQLLYTLDRAKTGESTPDVLLCTTNAVTGCVQEGIGDQGVHLLDWIESPSDAIHMQLRRVRSATATSAAWYQMGEGWPEARVYDFLERHSFGQRVWMEGRIRFASYSFRGPFIASYWFGDEAVREVRERVTPEQRPAFIEFLYGQMHSPRSLRMFGA
;
A
#
# COMPACT_ATOMS: atom_id res chain seq x y z
N MET A 1 -17.95 -24.58 59.16
CA MET A 1 -17.66 -25.13 57.82
C MET A 1 -18.56 -24.39 56.84
N GLN A 2 -18.07 -23.27 56.33
CA GLN A 2 -18.71 -22.50 55.27
C GLN A 2 -17.71 -22.54 54.12
N GLU A 3 -17.98 -23.37 53.12
CA GLU A 3 -17.20 -23.41 51.89
C GLU A 3 -17.53 -22.17 51.08
N GLN A 4 -16.52 -21.31 50.90
CA GLN A 4 -16.51 -20.25 49.91
C GLN A 4 -16.44 -20.91 48.53
N HIS A 5 -17.55 -20.91 47.79
CA HIS A 5 -17.49 -21.04 46.34
C HIS A 5 -16.93 -19.74 45.77
N VAL A 6 -15.62 -19.73 45.56
CA VAL A 6 -14.96 -18.77 44.69
C VAL A 6 -15.43 -19.09 43.27
N ASN A 7 -16.12 -18.14 42.66
CA ASN A 7 -16.63 -18.23 41.31
C ASN A 7 -15.45 -18.12 40.32
N GLU A 8 -14.81 -19.24 40.00
CA GLU A 8 -13.77 -19.37 38.96
C GLU A 8 -14.38 -19.36 37.55
N GLN A 9 -15.12 -18.30 37.20
CA GLN A 9 -15.60 -18.07 35.83
C GLN A 9 -15.35 -16.62 35.41
N SER A 10 -14.08 -16.27 35.20
CA SER A 10 -13.71 -15.13 34.34
C SER A 10 -12.41 -15.38 33.57
N VAL A 11 -12.19 -16.61 33.13
CA VAL A 11 -11.02 -16.99 32.32
C VAL A 11 -11.42 -16.93 30.84
N ASN A 12 -10.91 -15.92 30.14
CA ASN A 12 -10.76 -15.82 28.68
C ASN A 12 -12.04 -15.87 27.82
N ALA A 13 -12.91 -14.86 27.94
CA ALA A 13 -13.84 -14.57 26.84
C ALA A 13 -13.07 -13.90 25.69
N VAL A 14 -13.21 -14.42 24.47
CA VAL A 14 -12.67 -13.77 23.26
C VAL A 14 -13.30 -12.37 23.15
N PRO A 15 -12.51 -11.31 22.93
CA PRO A 15 -13.05 -9.95 22.77
C PRO A 15 -14.10 -9.87 21.66
N ASN A 16 -15.04 -8.95 21.78
CA ASN A 16 -15.96 -8.64 20.69
C ASN A 16 -15.17 -7.96 19.56
N ASP A 17 -14.91 -8.70 18.48
CA ASP A 17 -14.03 -8.23 17.40
C ASP A 17 -14.52 -6.98 16.69
N ALA A 18 -15.84 -6.81 16.56
CA ALA A 18 -16.42 -5.60 15.98
C ALA A 18 -16.16 -4.37 16.88
N GLU A 19 -16.15 -4.55 18.20
CA GLU A 19 -15.86 -3.49 19.15
C GLU A 19 -14.37 -3.15 19.18
N VAL A 20 -13.48 -4.15 19.17
CA VAL A 20 -12.02 -3.94 19.05
C VAL A 20 -11.68 -3.19 17.76
N GLY A 21 -12.29 -3.60 16.64
CA GLY A 21 -12.13 -2.90 15.36
C GLY A 21 -12.62 -1.46 15.40
N ARG A 22 -13.75 -1.20 16.07
CA ARG A 22 -14.28 0.16 16.29
C ARG A 22 -13.32 1.01 17.12
N GLN A 23 -12.81 0.47 18.23
CA GLN A 23 -11.88 1.17 19.12
C GLN A 23 -10.57 1.50 18.41
N LEU A 24 -9.98 0.54 17.70
CA LEU A 24 -8.78 0.75 16.88
C LEU A 24 -9.00 1.85 15.83
N THR A 25 -10.16 1.84 15.18
CA THR A 25 -10.54 2.86 14.18
C THR A 25 -10.66 4.23 14.83
N ALA A 26 -11.46 4.36 15.88
CA ALA A 26 -11.69 5.62 16.58
C ALA A 26 -10.38 6.22 17.12
N LEU A 27 -9.51 5.38 17.69
CA LEU A 27 -8.19 5.77 18.16
C LEU A 27 -7.31 6.30 17.01
N THR A 28 -7.25 5.58 15.89
CA THR A 28 -6.40 5.98 14.75
C THR A 28 -6.84 7.32 14.16
N VAL A 29 -8.16 7.53 14.00
CA VAL A 29 -8.71 8.82 13.53
C VAL A 29 -8.47 9.92 14.56
N GLY A 30 -8.65 9.61 15.84
CA GLY A 30 -8.36 10.52 16.94
C GLY A 30 -6.88 10.96 16.95
N MET A 31 -5.95 10.04 16.71
CA MET A 31 -4.50 10.34 16.63
C MET A 31 -4.18 11.30 15.48
N ASP A 32 -4.78 11.10 14.30
CA ASP A 32 -4.63 12.02 13.16
C ASP A 32 -5.15 13.43 13.51
N HIS A 33 -6.33 13.52 14.13
CA HIS A 33 -6.92 14.78 14.59
C HIS A 33 -6.07 15.48 15.66
N LEU A 34 -5.57 14.72 16.65
CA LEU A 34 -4.71 15.23 17.71
C LEU A 34 -3.44 15.85 17.13
N GLU A 35 -2.75 15.14 16.25
CA GLU A 35 -1.50 15.64 15.66
C GLU A 35 -1.73 16.88 14.80
N ARG A 36 -2.76 16.89 13.95
CA ARG A 36 -3.10 18.08 13.16
C ARG A 36 -3.40 19.29 14.04
N ARG A 37 -4.08 19.08 15.17
CA ARG A 37 -4.42 20.13 16.15
C ARG A 37 -3.19 20.66 16.88
N LEU A 38 -2.33 19.78 17.39
CA LEU A 38 -1.14 20.16 18.16
C LEU A 38 -0.09 20.83 17.26
N SER A 39 0.12 20.29 16.06
CA SER A 39 1.16 20.77 15.14
C SER A 39 0.72 21.90 14.22
N ARG A 40 -0.54 22.36 14.32
CA ARG A 40 -1.11 23.44 13.48
C ARG A 40 -0.87 23.24 11.97
N GLY A 41 -0.85 21.99 11.51
CA GLY A 41 -0.57 21.63 10.11
C GLY A 41 0.90 21.76 9.66
N HIS A 42 1.86 21.98 10.58
CA HIS A 42 3.30 22.02 10.31
C HIS A 42 4.04 20.84 10.96
N GLY A 43 3.31 19.78 11.31
CA GLY A 43 3.80 18.63 12.07
C GLY A 43 4.60 17.64 11.24
N VAL A 44 4.83 16.48 11.82
CA VAL A 44 5.48 15.35 11.12
C VAL A 44 4.58 14.82 10.01
N LEU A 45 3.26 14.98 10.17
CA LEU A 45 2.27 14.79 9.12
C LEU A 45 2.41 15.90 8.06
N ASP A 46 2.62 15.50 6.80
CA ASP A 46 2.48 16.40 5.66
C ASP A 46 0.99 16.77 5.45
N SER A 47 0.65 17.38 4.32
CA SER A 47 -0.75 17.72 4.03
C SER A 47 -1.70 16.52 4.05
N GLU A 48 -1.21 15.29 3.81
CA GLU A 48 -2.05 14.10 3.66
C GLU A 48 -2.37 13.43 5.01
N GLY A 49 -1.46 13.44 5.98
CA GLY A 49 -1.71 12.93 7.34
C GLY A 49 -1.52 11.41 7.53
N LEU A 50 -1.91 10.91 8.71
CA LEU A 50 -1.86 9.49 9.06
C LEU A 50 -2.95 8.71 8.29
N LEU A 51 -4.12 9.32 8.14
CA LEU A 51 -5.26 8.82 7.37
C LEU A 51 -5.53 9.74 6.18
N PRO A 52 -4.90 9.52 5.00
CA PRO A 52 -5.11 10.36 3.82
C PRO A 52 -6.56 10.36 3.33
N ILE A 53 -7.29 9.25 3.48
CA ILE A 53 -8.69 9.11 3.11
C ILE A 53 -9.42 8.38 4.23
N TYR A 54 -10.47 9.00 4.77
CA TYR A 54 -11.36 8.36 5.73
C TYR A 54 -12.82 8.58 5.32
N LEU A 55 -13.54 7.49 5.07
CA LEU A 55 -14.96 7.51 4.63
C LEU A 55 -15.91 7.09 5.77
N GLY A 56 -15.39 6.96 6.99
CA GLY A 56 -16.06 6.34 8.12
C GLY A 56 -16.70 7.31 9.12
N ASP A 57 -16.70 8.62 8.87
CA ASP A 57 -17.13 9.64 9.84
C ASP A 57 -18.52 9.39 10.43
N SER A 58 -19.44 8.85 9.64
CA SER A 58 -20.81 8.53 10.07
C SER A 58 -20.95 7.17 10.77
N LEU A 59 -19.91 6.32 10.74
CA LEU A 59 -19.91 4.95 11.26
C LEU A 59 -19.09 4.83 12.55
N VAL A 60 -17.93 5.48 12.61
CA VAL A 60 -17.05 5.49 13.77
C VAL A 60 -16.58 6.92 14.02
N PRO A 61 -17.12 7.61 15.03
CA PRO A 61 -16.62 8.92 15.39
C PRO A 61 -15.17 8.82 15.89
N PRO A 62 -14.34 9.86 15.66
CA PRO A 62 -13.00 9.91 16.21
C PRO A 62 -13.02 9.85 17.74
N LEU A 63 -12.01 9.23 18.33
CA LEU A 63 -11.81 9.31 19.76
C LEU A 63 -11.27 10.70 20.13
N GLU A 64 -11.97 11.38 21.04
CA GLU A 64 -11.55 12.68 21.55
C GLU A 64 -10.35 12.51 22.49
N LEU A 65 -9.15 12.79 21.97
CA LEU A 65 -7.89 12.66 22.72
C LEU A 65 -7.40 14.05 23.15
N SER A 66 -7.08 14.20 24.44
CA SER A 66 -6.54 15.45 24.99
C SER A 66 -5.08 15.66 24.61
N ASP A 67 -4.28 14.61 24.69
CA ASP A 67 -2.82 14.58 24.63
C ASP A 67 -2.31 13.17 24.25
N TRP A 68 -0.99 13.02 24.18
CA TRP A 68 -0.34 11.75 23.83
C TRP A 68 -0.37 10.71 24.97
N ASP A 69 -0.51 11.12 26.24
CA ASP A 69 -0.69 10.19 27.36
C ASP A 69 -2.02 9.42 27.24
N ALA A 70 -3.08 10.11 26.81
CA ALA A 70 -4.35 9.47 26.47
C ALA A 70 -4.20 8.44 25.34
N VAL A 71 -3.39 8.75 24.31
CA VAL A 71 -3.09 7.80 23.22
C VAL A 71 -2.38 6.55 23.75
N HIS A 72 -1.35 6.72 24.58
CA HIS A 72 -0.63 5.59 25.18
C HIS A 72 -1.54 4.71 26.05
N HIS A 73 -2.48 5.31 26.79
CA HIS A 73 -3.47 4.58 27.58
C HIS A 73 -4.34 3.66 26.70
N GLU A 74 -4.90 4.21 25.63
CA GLU A 74 -5.78 3.47 24.70
C GLU A 74 -5.03 2.38 23.94
N LEU A 75 -3.79 2.65 23.52
CA LEU A 75 -2.93 1.63 22.90
C LEU A 75 -2.65 0.46 23.86
N ASN A 76 -2.39 0.74 25.14
CA ASN A 76 -2.19 -0.31 26.16
C ASN A 76 -3.46 -1.13 26.40
N ALA A 77 -4.63 -0.48 26.42
CA ALA A 77 -5.91 -1.16 26.57
C ALA A 77 -6.22 -2.10 25.39
N LEU A 78 -6.00 -1.63 24.15
CA LEU A 78 -6.15 -2.46 22.94
C LEU A 78 -5.15 -3.62 22.88
N GLU A 79 -3.91 -3.41 23.34
CA GLU A 79 -2.92 -4.48 23.40
C GLU A 79 -3.32 -5.59 24.37
N ALA A 80 -3.85 -5.24 25.55
CA ALA A 80 -4.37 -6.21 26.51
C ALA A 80 -5.54 -7.03 25.93
N GLN A 81 -6.44 -6.39 25.18
CA GLN A 81 -7.51 -7.09 24.47
C GLN A 81 -6.96 -8.01 23.37
N THR A 82 -5.99 -7.53 22.59
CA THR A 82 -5.34 -8.29 21.51
C THR A 82 -4.67 -9.56 22.00
N ALA A 83 -4.12 -9.55 23.22
CA ALA A 83 -3.50 -10.73 23.84
C ALA A 83 -4.48 -11.89 24.08
N ALA A 84 -5.78 -11.61 24.18
CA ALA A 84 -6.83 -12.62 24.36
C ALA A 84 -7.30 -13.28 23.06
N TYR A 85 -6.85 -12.80 21.89
CA TYR A 85 -7.19 -13.41 20.60
C TYR A 85 -6.45 -14.75 20.40
N PRO A 86 -7.06 -15.71 19.68
CA PRO A 86 -6.34 -16.89 19.23
C PRO A 86 -5.22 -16.50 18.25
N ALA A 87 -4.14 -17.28 18.26
CA ALA A 87 -3.08 -17.15 17.28
C ALA A 87 -3.64 -17.31 15.86
N GLY A 88 -3.42 -16.31 15.02
CA GLY A 88 -3.99 -16.28 13.68
C GLY A 88 -3.80 -14.92 12.99
N PRO A 89 -4.35 -14.76 11.77
CA PRO A 89 -4.21 -13.53 10.99
C PRO A 89 -4.71 -12.29 11.75
N ARG A 90 -5.86 -12.38 12.42
CA ARG A 90 -6.47 -11.26 13.13
C ARG A 90 -5.60 -10.76 14.30
N GLN A 91 -5.13 -11.65 15.17
CA GLN A 91 -4.21 -11.27 16.25
C GLN A 91 -2.92 -10.66 15.70
N THR A 92 -2.36 -11.27 14.65
CA THR A 92 -1.14 -10.82 13.97
C THR A 92 -1.29 -9.40 13.43
N PHE A 93 -2.41 -9.13 12.75
CA PHE A 93 -2.74 -7.79 12.25
C PHE A 93 -2.83 -6.77 13.39
N LEU A 94 -3.62 -7.05 14.43
CA LEU A 94 -3.81 -6.14 15.55
C LEU A 94 -2.48 -5.80 16.24
N GLN A 95 -1.61 -6.80 16.47
CA GLN A 95 -0.28 -6.59 17.04
C GLN A 95 0.60 -5.69 16.16
N ASP A 96 0.63 -5.93 14.85
CA ASP A 96 1.45 -5.16 13.91
C ASP A 96 0.90 -3.73 13.74
N MET A 97 -0.42 -3.56 13.74
CA MET A 97 -1.06 -2.24 13.68
C MET A 97 -0.82 -1.44 14.95
N LEU A 98 -0.94 -2.05 16.14
CA LEU A 98 -0.62 -1.39 17.41
C LEU A 98 0.86 -0.98 17.49
N ARG A 99 1.78 -1.80 16.97
CA ARG A 99 3.20 -1.42 16.82
C ARG A 99 3.38 -0.21 15.91
N SER A 100 2.65 -0.17 14.80
CA SER A 100 2.63 0.95 13.85
C SER A 100 2.17 2.24 14.54
N LEU A 101 1.04 2.19 15.25
CA LEU A 101 0.51 3.35 15.95
C LEU A 101 1.44 3.82 17.08
N ARG A 102 2.03 2.92 17.86
CA ARG A 102 3.04 3.30 18.88
C ARG A 102 4.25 4.01 18.27
N THR A 103 4.74 3.51 17.14
CA THR A 103 5.87 4.12 16.43
C THR A 103 5.48 5.49 15.86
N ALA A 104 4.26 5.64 15.38
CA ALA A 104 3.73 6.93 14.93
C ALA A 104 3.61 7.92 16.11
N THR A 105 3.10 7.48 17.26
CA THR A 105 3.02 8.30 18.48
C THR A 105 4.40 8.84 18.89
N ARG A 106 5.44 8.00 18.92
CA ARG A 106 6.83 8.43 19.20
C ARG A 106 7.27 9.57 18.27
N LEU A 107 7.00 9.45 16.97
CA LEU A 107 7.32 10.51 16.00
C LEU A 107 6.53 11.79 16.26
N PHE A 108 5.23 11.69 16.55
CA PHE A 108 4.38 12.85 16.82
C PHE A 108 4.71 13.54 18.15
N GLU A 109 5.26 12.80 19.11
CA GLU A 109 5.86 13.33 20.34
C GLU A 109 7.22 14.02 20.12
N GLY A 110 7.73 14.01 18.88
CA GLY A 110 8.96 14.70 18.47
C GLY A 110 10.22 13.84 18.55
N GLU A 111 10.10 12.52 18.75
CA GLU A 111 11.26 11.63 18.74
C GLU A 111 11.86 11.51 17.32
N GLU A 112 13.18 11.66 17.20
CA GLU A 112 13.89 11.42 15.95
C GLU A 112 14.17 9.92 15.76
N LEU A 113 13.32 9.23 15.01
CA LEU A 113 13.52 7.81 14.70
C LEU A 113 14.47 7.60 13.53
N SER A 114 15.31 6.57 13.62
CA SER A 114 16.12 6.08 12.50
C SER A 114 15.24 5.54 11.36
N PHE A 115 15.76 5.49 10.14
CA PHE A 115 15.03 4.92 9.00
C PHE A 115 14.68 3.44 9.23
N ARG A 116 15.55 2.69 9.93
CA ARG A 116 15.29 1.32 10.38
C ARG A 116 14.05 1.22 11.26
N GLU A 117 14.00 2.01 12.33
CA GLU A 117 12.86 2.02 13.25
C GLU A 117 11.56 2.40 12.54
N LYS A 118 11.64 3.31 11.57
CA LYS A 118 10.46 3.67 10.76
C LYS A 118 10.01 2.52 9.86
N LEU A 119 10.91 1.82 9.16
CA LEU A 119 10.54 0.69 8.32
C LEU A 119 9.95 -0.48 9.13
N GLU A 120 10.60 -0.87 10.21
CA GLU A 120 10.19 -2.01 11.03
C GLU A 120 8.98 -1.68 11.92
N GLY A 121 8.94 -0.46 12.46
CA GLY A 121 7.95 -0.01 13.43
C GLY A 121 6.67 0.51 12.78
N LEU A 122 6.75 1.31 11.70
CA LEU A 122 5.60 1.87 10.99
C LEU A 122 5.10 0.94 9.87
N VAL A 123 5.96 0.64 8.90
CA VAL A 123 5.55 -0.08 7.68
C VAL A 123 5.45 -1.59 7.93
N GLY A 124 6.17 -2.09 8.93
CA GLY A 124 6.20 -3.50 9.31
C GLY A 124 7.01 -4.37 8.35
N VAL A 125 8.09 -3.82 7.80
CA VAL A 125 8.94 -4.48 6.79
C VAL A 125 10.41 -4.47 7.21
N PRO A 126 11.23 -5.41 6.70
CA PRO A 126 12.66 -5.42 6.96
C PRO A 126 13.36 -4.12 6.55
N ALA A 127 14.28 -3.67 7.40
CA ALA A 127 15.14 -2.52 7.15
C ALA A 127 16.49 -2.94 6.55
N GLU A 128 16.44 -3.35 5.29
CA GLU A 128 17.59 -3.80 4.50
C GLU A 128 17.31 -3.59 3.00
N PRO A 129 18.36 -3.49 2.16
CA PRO A 129 18.17 -3.41 0.72
C PRO A 129 17.75 -4.78 0.16
N ILE A 130 17.15 -4.77 -1.02
CA ILE A 130 16.86 -6.02 -1.73
C ILE A 130 18.17 -6.62 -2.20
N SER A 131 18.34 -7.94 -2.00
CA SER A 131 19.58 -8.62 -2.33
C SER A 131 19.94 -8.48 -3.81
N GLU A 132 21.25 -8.38 -4.07
CA GLU A 132 21.77 -8.27 -5.43
C GLU A 132 21.35 -9.47 -6.30
N GLU A 133 21.34 -10.68 -5.74
CA GLU A 133 20.85 -11.89 -6.40
C GLU A 133 19.40 -11.74 -6.87
N ARG A 134 18.50 -11.25 -6.01
CA ARG A 134 17.09 -11.03 -6.39
C ARG A 134 16.95 -9.96 -7.48
N LEU A 135 17.75 -8.90 -7.43
CA LEU A 135 17.78 -7.87 -8.48
C LEU A 135 18.27 -8.45 -9.81
N MET A 136 19.32 -9.26 -9.79
CA MET A 136 19.86 -9.95 -10.97
C MET A 136 18.85 -10.93 -11.57
N ASP A 137 18.14 -11.71 -10.76
CA ASP A 137 17.08 -12.61 -11.23
C ASP A 137 15.95 -11.84 -11.93
N MET A 138 15.56 -10.69 -11.35
CA MET A 138 14.55 -9.85 -11.96
C MET A 138 15.03 -9.21 -13.27
N HIS A 139 16.29 -8.81 -13.36
CA HIS A 139 16.91 -8.34 -14.60
C HIS A 139 16.97 -9.44 -15.65
N ALA A 140 17.38 -10.66 -15.29
CA ALA A 140 17.43 -11.81 -16.20
C ALA A 140 16.04 -12.16 -16.77
N ARG A 141 15.00 -12.10 -15.93
CA ARG A 141 13.61 -12.28 -16.38
C ARG A 141 13.17 -11.17 -17.33
N LEU A 142 13.49 -9.91 -17.02
CA LEU A 142 13.18 -8.77 -17.89
C LEU A 142 13.90 -8.91 -19.25
N GLU A 143 15.15 -9.33 -19.25
CA GLU A 143 15.95 -9.60 -20.44
C GLU A 143 15.33 -10.68 -21.33
N THR A 144 14.84 -11.77 -20.73
CA THR A 144 14.14 -12.83 -21.46
C THR A 144 12.89 -12.30 -22.15
N LEU A 145 12.03 -11.57 -21.40
CA LEU A 145 10.78 -11.02 -21.93
C LEU A 145 11.03 -10.01 -23.07
N LEU A 146 12.02 -9.14 -22.93
CA LEU A 146 12.42 -8.19 -23.98
C LEU A 146 12.95 -8.91 -25.22
N GLY A 147 13.77 -9.96 -25.03
CA GLY A 147 14.29 -10.77 -26.14
C GLY A 147 13.20 -11.53 -26.91
N GLU A 148 12.21 -12.07 -26.20
CA GLU A 148 11.01 -12.69 -26.77
C GLU A 148 10.17 -11.68 -27.56
N ALA A 149 10.07 -10.44 -27.08
CA ALA A 149 9.40 -9.33 -27.77
C ALA A 149 10.23 -8.69 -28.90
N GLY A 150 11.43 -9.22 -29.20
CA GLY A 150 12.26 -8.77 -30.32
C GLY A 150 13.33 -7.73 -30.00
N TYR A 151 13.39 -7.21 -28.76
CA TYR A 151 14.43 -6.29 -28.31
C TYR A 151 15.70 -7.08 -27.95
N ARG A 152 16.53 -7.40 -28.96
CA ARG A 152 17.70 -8.28 -28.80
C ARG A 152 19.07 -7.59 -28.80
N SER A 153 19.14 -6.35 -29.26
CA SER A 153 20.42 -5.63 -29.44
C SER A 153 20.61 -4.52 -28.41
N GLY A 154 21.83 -4.41 -27.88
CA GLY A 154 22.21 -3.41 -26.88
C GLY A 154 22.10 -3.91 -25.44
N THR A 155 22.50 -3.06 -24.49
CA THR A 155 22.38 -3.29 -23.05
C THR A 155 20.91 -3.46 -22.62
N LEU A 156 20.67 -3.99 -21.42
CA LEU A 156 19.30 -4.10 -20.89
C LEU A 156 18.62 -2.72 -20.80
N ALA A 157 19.34 -1.69 -20.34
CA ALA A 157 18.84 -0.32 -20.28
C ALA A 157 18.43 0.23 -21.66
N GLU A 158 19.28 0.06 -22.69
CA GLU A 158 18.97 0.50 -24.06
C GLU A 158 17.76 -0.26 -24.67
N ARG A 159 17.56 -1.52 -24.29
CA ARG A 159 16.38 -2.30 -24.70
C ARG A 159 15.11 -1.80 -24.00
N VAL A 160 15.15 -1.56 -22.69
CA VAL A 160 14.03 -1.00 -21.93
C VAL A 160 13.62 0.36 -22.47
N HIS A 161 14.57 1.29 -22.62
CA HIS A 161 14.26 2.65 -23.08
C HIS A 161 13.68 2.68 -24.49
N ARG A 162 14.15 1.80 -25.38
CA ARG A 162 13.58 1.67 -26.72
C ARG A 162 12.17 1.10 -26.69
N TRP A 163 11.92 0.07 -25.89
CA TRP A 163 10.58 -0.49 -25.71
C TRP A 163 9.61 0.56 -25.15
N GLU A 164 10.03 1.34 -24.15
CA GLU A 164 9.21 2.44 -23.62
C GLU A 164 8.98 3.55 -24.65
N ALA A 165 10.00 3.93 -25.44
CA ALA A 165 9.89 4.98 -26.45
C ALA A 165 8.99 4.56 -27.63
N GLU A 166 9.13 3.33 -28.13
CA GLU A 166 8.31 2.80 -29.22
C GLU A 166 6.86 2.55 -28.78
N GLY A 167 6.64 2.18 -27.51
CA GLY A 167 5.33 1.93 -26.94
C GLY A 167 4.66 3.14 -26.29
N ALA A 168 5.31 4.31 -26.26
CA ALA A 168 4.81 5.51 -25.61
C ALA A 168 3.51 6.00 -26.28
N LEU A 169 2.51 6.29 -25.46
CA LEU A 169 1.28 6.93 -25.91
C LEU A 169 1.53 8.40 -26.22
N ASP A 170 0.93 8.90 -27.31
CA ASP A 170 0.81 10.34 -27.51
C ASP A 170 0.01 10.95 -26.34
N PRO A 171 0.43 12.09 -25.77
CA PRO A 171 -0.30 12.76 -24.70
C PRO A 171 -1.79 12.99 -25.02
N SER A 172 -2.16 13.26 -26.28
CA SER A 172 -3.55 13.45 -26.70
C SER A 172 -4.38 12.16 -26.68
N ALA A 173 -3.72 11.00 -26.65
CA ALA A 173 -4.36 9.68 -26.60
C ALA A 173 -4.49 9.13 -25.17
N LEU A 174 -3.90 9.78 -24.16
CA LEU A 174 -3.92 9.29 -22.77
C LEU A 174 -5.33 9.19 -22.20
N GLU A 175 -6.15 10.22 -22.38
CA GLU A 175 -7.51 10.25 -21.82
C GLU A 175 -8.42 9.18 -22.43
N SER A 176 -8.39 9.01 -23.77
CA SER A 176 -9.20 7.97 -24.42
C SER A 176 -8.75 6.56 -24.03
N ASN A 177 -7.43 6.33 -23.95
CA ASN A 177 -6.88 5.05 -23.48
C ASN A 177 -7.24 4.78 -22.02
N PHE A 178 -7.21 5.80 -21.16
CA PHE A 178 -7.60 5.71 -19.76
C PHE A 178 -9.06 5.30 -19.62
N LEU A 179 -9.98 5.96 -20.33
CA LEU A 179 -11.42 5.64 -20.29
C LEU A 179 -11.70 4.21 -20.76
N GLU A 180 -11.08 3.77 -21.86
CA GLU A 180 -11.20 2.40 -22.37
C GLU A 180 -10.70 1.36 -21.36
N LEU A 181 -9.52 1.61 -20.78
CA LEU A 181 -8.93 0.72 -19.77
C LEU A 181 -9.78 0.68 -18.51
N MET A 182 -10.27 1.83 -18.03
CA MET A 182 -11.09 1.92 -16.83
C MET A 182 -12.40 1.14 -17.00
N ALA A 183 -13.10 1.30 -18.14
CA ALA A 183 -14.31 0.53 -18.42
C ALA A 183 -14.03 -0.99 -18.44
N SER A 184 -12.94 -1.39 -19.10
CA SER A 184 -12.50 -2.80 -19.15
C SER A 184 -12.12 -3.37 -17.78
N ALA A 185 -11.50 -2.54 -16.94
CA ALA A 185 -11.11 -2.90 -15.59
C ALA A 185 -12.32 -3.00 -14.66
N GLN A 186 -13.29 -2.09 -14.81
CA GLN A 186 -14.54 -2.09 -14.06
C GLN A 186 -15.35 -3.36 -14.34
N GLU A 187 -15.56 -3.71 -15.61
CA GLU A 187 -16.29 -4.93 -15.98
C GLU A 187 -15.66 -6.20 -15.37
N ARG A 188 -14.32 -6.30 -15.41
CA ARG A 188 -13.58 -7.41 -14.80
C ARG A 188 -13.72 -7.40 -13.28
N THR A 189 -13.64 -6.23 -12.66
CA THR A 189 -13.77 -6.05 -11.21
C THR A 189 -15.16 -6.43 -10.73
N ASP A 190 -16.21 -5.97 -11.41
CA ASP A 190 -17.61 -6.29 -11.09
C ASP A 190 -17.88 -7.79 -11.16
N ARG A 191 -17.25 -8.48 -12.12
CA ARG A 191 -17.38 -9.93 -12.29
C ARG A 191 -16.57 -10.73 -11.26
N MET A 192 -15.36 -10.28 -10.93
CA MET A 192 -14.35 -11.10 -10.25
C MET A 192 -14.10 -10.72 -8.79
N ILE A 193 -14.45 -9.50 -8.40
CA ILE A 193 -14.06 -8.91 -7.11
C ILE A 193 -15.27 -8.34 -6.37
N TYR A 194 -15.91 -7.30 -6.92
CA TYR A 194 -16.93 -6.51 -6.22
C TYR A 194 -17.75 -5.66 -7.20
N PRO A 195 -19.08 -5.59 -7.07
CA PRO A 195 -19.92 -4.74 -7.90
C PRO A 195 -19.69 -3.25 -7.59
N THR A 196 -18.90 -2.57 -8.41
CA THR A 196 -18.46 -1.18 -8.21
C THR A 196 -19.55 -0.13 -8.44
N GLY A 197 -20.70 -0.52 -9.00
CA GLY A 197 -21.82 0.37 -9.29
C GLY A 197 -21.45 1.44 -10.33
N ASP A 198 -22.02 2.63 -10.18
CA ASP A 198 -21.81 3.74 -11.13
C ASP A 198 -20.53 4.57 -10.83
N TYR A 199 -19.68 4.12 -9.91
CA TYR A 199 -18.45 4.84 -9.56
C TYR A 199 -17.52 4.91 -10.78
N THR A 200 -16.89 6.06 -10.98
CA THR A 200 -15.97 6.29 -12.08
C THR A 200 -14.97 7.38 -11.72
N MET A 201 -13.87 7.44 -12.48
CA MET A 201 -12.87 8.49 -12.34
C MET A 201 -12.62 9.21 -13.66
N ARG A 202 -12.20 10.47 -13.57
CA ARG A 202 -11.61 11.22 -14.68
C ARG A 202 -10.10 11.27 -14.55
N LEU A 203 -9.40 11.30 -15.67
CA LEU A 203 -7.96 11.55 -15.69
C LEU A 203 -7.69 13.03 -15.38
N ASN A 204 -6.79 13.32 -14.44
CA ASN A 204 -6.33 14.67 -14.15
C ASN A 204 -4.81 14.75 -14.34
N MET A 205 -4.35 15.51 -15.33
CA MET A 205 -2.93 15.62 -15.62
C MET A 205 -2.28 16.67 -14.72
N VAL A 206 -1.27 16.26 -13.94
CA VAL A 206 -0.51 17.13 -13.02
C VAL A 206 0.97 17.15 -13.38
N ARG A 207 1.70 18.19 -12.96
CA ARG A 207 3.14 18.37 -13.23
C ARG A 207 3.89 18.76 -11.96
N GLY A 208 5.20 18.52 -11.94
CA GLY A 208 6.08 18.89 -10.83
C GLY A 208 5.84 18.07 -9.56
N VAL A 209 5.12 16.94 -9.66
CA VAL A 209 4.78 16.08 -8.52
C VAL A 209 5.81 14.96 -8.35
N PRO A 210 6.05 14.47 -7.11
CA PRO A 210 7.02 13.40 -6.84
C PRO A 210 6.49 11.98 -7.08
N PHE A 211 5.18 11.84 -7.37
CA PHE A 211 4.51 10.56 -7.60
C PHE A 211 4.24 10.32 -9.09
N THR A 212 3.91 9.07 -9.44
CA THR A 212 3.55 8.68 -10.82
C THR A 212 2.06 8.91 -11.07
N ALA A 213 1.21 8.39 -10.19
CA ALA A 213 -0.21 8.63 -10.15
C ALA A 213 -0.68 8.74 -8.69
N ARG A 214 -1.92 9.22 -8.49
CA ARG A 214 -2.57 9.27 -7.18
C ARG A 214 -4.09 9.21 -7.33
N CYS A 215 -4.72 8.36 -6.52
CA CYS A 215 -6.17 8.29 -6.35
C CYS A 215 -6.70 9.50 -5.55
N ASN A 216 -7.57 10.29 -6.18
CA ASN A 216 -8.37 11.31 -5.52
C ASN A 216 -9.85 10.88 -5.49
N PHE A 217 -10.13 9.94 -4.58
CA PHE A 217 -11.41 9.22 -4.52
C PHE A 217 -12.63 10.15 -4.37
N SER A 218 -12.54 11.15 -3.48
CA SER A 218 -13.65 12.07 -3.19
C SER A 218 -14.01 12.98 -4.36
N VAL A 219 -13.04 13.30 -5.23
CA VAL A 219 -13.26 14.14 -6.42
C VAL A 219 -13.57 13.27 -7.66
N GLY A 220 -13.36 11.95 -7.57
CA GLY A 220 -13.50 11.02 -8.70
C GLY A 220 -12.44 11.31 -9.76
N GLN A 221 -11.17 11.44 -9.35
CA GLN A 221 -10.06 11.73 -10.24
C GLN A 221 -8.85 10.83 -9.97
N MET A 222 -8.16 10.44 -11.05
CA MET A 222 -6.80 9.88 -10.98
C MET A 222 -5.83 10.97 -11.43
N ASP A 223 -5.03 11.49 -10.51
CA ASP A 223 -3.94 12.40 -10.84
C ASP A 223 -2.83 11.60 -11.55
N LEU A 224 -2.39 12.05 -12.72
CA LEU A 224 -1.32 11.41 -13.48
C LEU A 224 -0.20 12.41 -13.76
N ASN A 225 1.04 12.03 -13.46
CA ASN A 225 2.20 12.88 -13.66
C ASN A 225 2.57 13.01 -15.14
N ALA A 226 2.24 14.16 -15.72
CA ALA A 226 2.43 14.50 -17.12
C ALA A 226 3.89 14.79 -17.51
N ASP A 227 4.82 14.76 -16.57
CA ASP A 227 6.26 14.86 -16.82
C ASP A 227 6.90 13.49 -17.10
N LEU A 228 6.10 12.41 -17.04
CA LEU A 228 6.47 11.05 -17.41
C LEU A 228 5.79 10.63 -18.72
N ASN A 229 6.46 9.75 -19.46
CA ASN A 229 5.88 9.05 -20.61
C ASN A 229 5.33 7.69 -20.18
N PHE A 230 4.21 7.29 -20.77
CA PHE A 230 3.52 6.04 -20.42
C PHE A 230 3.27 5.19 -21.67
N THR A 231 3.59 3.91 -21.58
CA THR A 231 3.05 2.93 -22.53
C THR A 231 1.60 2.60 -22.18
N ARG A 232 0.86 1.99 -23.11
CA ARG A 232 -0.50 1.51 -22.80
C ARG A 232 -0.52 0.51 -21.64
N SER A 233 0.47 -0.38 -21.55
CA SER A 233 0.62 -1.33 -20.44
C SER A 233 0.90 -0.63 -19.10
N ALA A 234 1.67 0.47 -19.11
CA ALA A 234 1.87 1.29 -17.92
C ALA A 234 0.57 1.97 -17.47
N LEU A 235 -0.19 2.53 -18.41
CA LEU A 235 -1.49 3.14 -18.09
C LEU A 235 -2.50 2.09 -17.60
N LYS A 236 -2.50 0.87 -18.17
CA LYS A 236 -3.31 -0.27 -17.71
C LYS A 236 -3.02 -0.58 -16.25
N HIS A 237 -1.74 -0.69 -15.89
CA HIS A 237 -1.33 -0.90 -14.50
C HIS A 237 -1.84 0.21 -13.58
N LEU A 238 -1.66 1.48 -13.96
CA LEU A 238 -2.08 2.61 -13.13
C LEU A 238 -3.60 2.69 -12.96
N VAL A 239 -4.38 2.40 -14.01
CA VAL A 239 -5.84 2.25 -13.91
C VAL A 239 -6.20 1.15 -12.92
N CYS A 240 -5.50 0.02 -12.96
CA CYS A 240 -5.73 -1.05 -12.00
C CYS A 240 -5.33 -0.70 -10.57
N HIS A 241 -4.24 0.05 -10.41
CA HIS A 241 -3.70 0.44 -9.12
C HIS A 241 -4.57 1.48 -8.42
N GLU A 242 -4.93 2.56 -9.11
CA GLU A 242 -5.63 3.70 -8.52
C GLU A 242 -7.16 3.51 -8.52
N VAL A 243 -7.70 2.81 -9.53
CA VAL A 243 -9.14 2.71 -9.78
C VAL A 243 -9.66 1.29 -9.51
N PHE A 244 -9.54 0.38 -10.48
CA PHE A 244 -10.21 -0.92 -10.47
C PHE A 244 -9.24 -2.05 -10.83
N PRO A 245 -8.90 -3.00 -9.94
CA PRO A 245 -9.57 -3.30 -8.67
C PRO A 245 -8.86 -2.69 -7.46
N GLY A 246 -7.97 -1.70 -7.65
CA GLY A 246 -7.10 -1.18 -6.61
C GLY A 246 -7.77 -0.24 -5.62
N HIS A 247 -7.17 0.92 -5.37
CA HIS A 247 -7.56 1.81 -4.26
C HIS A 247 -9.05 2.19 -4.25
N SER A 248 -9.62 2.53 -5.42
CA SER A 248 -11.05 2.92 -5.46
C SER A 248 -11.97 1.75 -5.15
N THR A 249 -11.72 0.56 -5.72
CA THR A 249 -12.48 -0.66 -5.35
C THR A 249 -12.33 -0.98 -3.87
N GLN A 250 -11.12 -0.86 -3.31
CA GLN A 250 -10.92 -1.10 -1.89
C GLN A 250 -11.78 -0.16 -1.04
N LEU A 251 -11.77 1.13 -1.32
CA LEU A 251 -12.59 2.12 -0.59
C LEU A 251 -14.09 1.85 -0.71
N LEU A 252 -14.57 1.45 -1.90
CA LEU A 252 -15.96 1.06 -2.11
C LEU A 252 -16.31 -0.20 -1.31
N TYR A 253 -15.49 -1.24 -1.43
CA TYR A 253 -15.69 -2.53 -0.78
C TYR A 253 -15.73 -2.38 0.74
N THR A 254 -14.71 -1.74 1.33
CA THR A 254 -14.58 -1.66 2.78
C THR A 254 -15.66 -0.79 3.39
N LEU A 255 -16.04 0.30 2.72
CA LEU A 255 -17.16 1.14 3.16
C LEU A 255 -18.48 0.37 3.17
N ASP A 256 -18.76 -0.41 2.11
CA ASP A 256 -19.96 -1.24 2.02
C ASP A 256 -19.99 -2.30 3.13
N ARG A 257 -18.91 -3.08 3.29
CA ARG A 257 -18.86 -4.13 4.31
C ARG A 257 -18.88 -3.61 5.74
N ALA A 258 -18.31 -2.43 6.00
CA ALA A 258 -18.44 -1.77 7.29
C ALA A 258 -19.89 -1.31 7.56
N LYS A 259 -20.61 -0.82 6.54
CA LYS A 259 -22.02 -0.42 6.67
C LYS A 259 -22.95 -1.60 6.90
N THR A 260 -22.72 -2.72 6.24
CA THR A 260 -23.52 -3.94 6.43
C THR A 260 -23.17 -4.71 7.70
N GLY A 261 -22.02 -4.42 8.31
CA GLY A 261 -21.51 -5.12 9.49
C GLY A 261 -20.87 -6.47 9.16
N GLU A 262 -20.61 -6.76 7.88
CA GLU A 262 -19.91 -7.96 7.43
C GLU A 262 -18.40 -7.89 7.69
N SER A 263 -17.85 -6.69 7.77
CA SER A 263 -16.47 -6.43 8.19
C SER A 263 -16.43 -5.64 9.48
N THR A 264 -15.37 -5.84 10.28
CA THR A 264 -15.09 -4.98 11.44
C THR A 264 -14.74 -3.56 10.99
N PRO A 265 -15.07 -2.51 11.77
CA PRO A 265 -14.92 -1.13 11.30
C PRO A 265 -13.49 -0.70 10.92
N ASP A 266 -12.46 -1.43 11.39
CA ASP A 266 -11.07 -1.15 11.03
C ASP A 266 -10.76 -1.30 9.54
N VAL A 267 -11.64 -1.94 8.74
CA VAL A 267 -11.52 -1.95 7.27
C VAL A 267 -11.57 -0.56 6.63
N LEU A 268 -12.04 0.44 7.37
CA LEU A 268 -12.09 1.83 6.92
C LEU A 268 -10.74 2.55 7.03
N LEU A 269 -9.71 1.91 7.61
CA LEU A 269 -8.40 2.51 7.82
C LEU A 269 -7.53 2.46 6.55
N CYS A 270 -7.62 3.52 5.75
CA CYS A 270 -6.63 3.81 4.71
C CYS A 270 -5.52 4.67 5.31
N THR A 271 -4.40 4.05 5.65
CA THR A 271 -3.29 4.71 6.36
C THR A 271 -2.11 4.97 5.45
N THR A 272 -1.41 6.07 5.68
CA THR A 272 -0.04 6.27 5.16
C THR A 272 0.94 5.92 6.26
N ASN A 273 2.02 5.19 5.94
CA ASN A 273 3.05 4.75 6.88
C ASN A 273 2.50 3.99 8.10
N ALA A 274 1.59 3.08 7.85
CA ALA A 274 1.33 1.98 8.77
C ALA A 274 1.26 0.67 7.99
N VAL A 275 1.27 -0.46 8.70
CA VAL A 275 1.24 -1.81 8.10
C VAL A 275 0.09 -2.00 7.12
N THR A 276 -1.04 -1.33 7.31
CA THR A 276 -2.17 -1.45 6.39
C THR A 276 -1.88 -0.83 5.04
N GLY A 277 -1.35 0.40 5.01
CA GLY A 277 -0.95 1.07 3.77
C GLY A 277 0.00 0.23 2.91
N CYS A 278 0.88 -0.56 3.54
CA CYS A 278 1.75 -1.51 2.84
C CYS A 278 0.94 -2.54 2.03
N VAL A 279 -0.07 -3.17 2.63
CA VAL A 279 -0.93 -4.13 1.92
C VAL A 279 -1.81 -3.45 0.87
N GLN A 280 -2.28 -2.23 1.14
CA GLN A 280 -3.10 -1.45 0.19
C GLN A 280 -2.35 -1.15 -1.10
N GLU A 281 -1.09 -0.73 -1.00
CA GLU A 281 -0.20 -0.57 -2.17
C GLU A 281 -0.03 -1.90 -2.92
N GLY A 282 0.14 -3.00 -2.19
CA GLY A 282 0.22 -4.34 -2.77
C GLY A 282 -1.03 -4.75 -3.56
N ILE A 283 -2.22 -4.37 -3.10
CA ILE A 283 -3.48 -4.64 -3.80
C ILE A 283 -3.49 -3.87 -5.14
N GLY A 284 -3.14 -2.59 -5.12
CA GLY A 284 -3.05 -1.78 -6.33
C GLY A 284 -2.03 -2.34 -7.32
N ASP A 285 -0.83 -2.66 -6.84
CA ASP A 285 0.27 -3.20 -7.63
C ASP A 285 -0.01 -4.59 -8.23
N GLN A 286 -0.79 -5.42 -7.54
CA GLN A 286 -1.28 -6.71 -8.06
C GLN A 286 -2.59 -6.58 -8.86
N GLY A 287 -3.16 -5.39 -9.03
CA GLY A 287 -4.49 -5.19 -9.61
C GLY A 287 -4.67 -5.84 -10.99
N VAL A 288 -3.69 -5.69 -11.89
CA VAL A 288 -3.74 -6.32 -13.22
C VAL A 288 -3.77 -7.85 -13.12
N HIS A 289 -3.05 -8.43 -12.15
CA HIS A 289 -3.07 -9.86 -11.90
C HIS A 289 -4.36 -10.34 -11.22
N LEU A 290 -4.95 -9.53 -10.33
CA LEU A 290 -6.25 -9.81 -9.70
C LEU A 290 -7.42 -9.78 -10.70
N LEU A 291 -7.21 -9.19 -11.88
CA LEU A 291 -8.17 -9.23 -12.99
C LEU A 291 -7.80 -10.25 -14.08
N ASP A 292 -6.75 -11.06 -13.85
CA ASP A 292 -6.17 -11.98 -14.84
C ASP A 292 -5.88 -11.28 -16.19
N TRP A 293 -5.41 -10.02 -16.15
CA TRP A 293 -5.41 -9.10 -17.29
C TRP A 293 -4.03 -8.84 -17.93
N ILE A 294 -3.16 -9.85 -17.88
CA ILE A 294 -1.89 -9.89 -18.63
C ILE A 294 -2.14 -10.62 -19.95
N GLU A 295 -2.43 -9.86 -21.00
CA GLU A 295 -2.89 -10.41 -22.29
C GLU A 295 -1.85 -10.23 -23.41
N SER A 296 -0.75 -9.51 -23.16
CA SER A 296 0.27 -9.21 -24.16
C SER A 296 1.70 -9.32 -23.63
N PRO A 297 2.70 -9.52 -24.51
CA PRO A 297 4.11 -9.44 -24.12
C PRO A 297 4.48 -8.08 -23.50
N SER A 298 3.86 -6.99 -23.97
CA SER A 298 4.05 -5.65 -23.41
C SER A 298 3.57 -5.56 -21.96
N ASP A 299 2.44 -6.19 -21.63
CA ASP A 299 1.95 -6.23 -20.26
C ASP A 299 2.90 -7.03 -19.36
N ALA A 300 3.40 -8.18 -19.84
CA ALA A 300 4.37 -8.98 -19.10
C ALA A 300 5.70 -8.23 -18.86
N ILE A 301 6.22 -7.53 -19.88
CA ILE A 301 7.42 -6.68 -19.77
C ILE A 301 7.17 -5.57 -18.75
N HIS A 302 6.05 -4.85 -18.85
CA HIS A 302 5.73 -3.77 -17.93
C HIS A 302 5.67 -4.25 -16.49
N MET A 303 4.98 -5.37 -16.23
CA MET A 303 4.86 -5.89 -14.87
C MET A 303 6.22 -6.29 -14.28
N GLN A 304 7.08 -6.92 -15.09
CA GLN A 304 8.41 -7.26 -14.63
C GLN A 304 9.29 -6.02 -14.39
N LEU A 305 9.19 -5.01 -15.26
CA LEU A 305 9.90 -3.74 -15.10
C LEU A 305 9.42 -2.98 -13.84
N ARG A 306 8.12 -3.04 -13.52
CA ARG A 306 7.57 -2.43 -12.30
C ARG A 306 8.16 -3.06 -11.05
N ARG A 307 8.27 -4.40 -11.01
CA ARG A 307 8.95 -5.13 -9.92
C ARG A 307 10.42 -4.73 -9.76
N VAL A 308 11.16 -4.61 -10.86
CA VAL A 308 12.55 -4.10 -10.84
C VAL A 308 12.60 -2.69 -10.24
N ARG A 309 11.69 -1.81 -10.65
CA ARG A 309 11.65 -0.41 -10.19
C ARG A 309 11.28 -0.28 -8.71
N SER A 310 10.29 -1.03 -8.20
CA SER A 310 9.91 -0.98 -6.79
C SER A 310 10.99 -1.57 -5.87
N ALA A 311 11.61 -2.69 -6.25
CA ALA A 311 12.75 -3.26 -5.52
C ALA A 311 13.95 -2.30 -5.46
N THR A 312 14.28 -1.69 -6.61
CA THR A 312 15.40 -0.74 -6.70
C THR A 312 15.09 0.53 -5.90
N ALA A 313 13.86 1.06 -5.97
CA ALA A 313 13.45 2.22 -5.20
C ALA A 313 13.50 1.97 -3.69
N THR A 314 13.10 0.78 -3.24
CA THR A 314 13.19 0.35 -1.83
C THR A 314 14.66 0.31 -1.37
N SER A 315 15.53 -0.28 -2.17
CA SER A 315 16.97 -0.35 -1.87
C SER A 315 17.62 1.04 -1.89
N ALA A 316 17.26 1.89 -2.85
CA ALA A 316 17.75 3.26 -2.95
C ALA A 316 17.38 4.10 -1.72
N ALA A 317 16.16 3.95 -1.21
CA ALA A 317 15.73 4.62 0.02
C ALA A 317 16.52 4.14 1.24
N TRP A 318 16.81 2.85 1.35
CA TRP A 318 17.69 2.31 2.39
C TRP A 318 19.11 2.88 2.28
N TYR A 319 19.71 2.89 1.09
CA TYR A 319 21.03 3.47 0.88
C TYR A 319 21.09 4.95 1.25
N GLN A 320 20.06 5.71 0.88
CA GLN A 320 19.98 7.14 1.18
C GLN A 320 19.77 7.41 2.67
N MET A 321 18.72 6.83 3.27
CA MET A 321 18.25 7.20 4.60
C MET A 321 18.74 6.29 5.71
N GLY A 322 19.05 5.03 5.39
CA GLY A 322 19.62 4.05 6.32
C GLY A 322 21.15 4.10 6.36
N GLU A 323 21.80 4.19 5.20
CA GLU A 323 23.28 4.18 5.10
C GLU A 323 23.91 5.55 4.85
N GLY A 324 23.10 6.59 4.60
CA GLY A 324 23.61 7.95 4.41
C GLY A 324 24.38 8.16 3.10
N TRP A 325 24.08 7.39 2.05
CA TRP A 325 24.71 7.61 0.75
C TRP A 325 24.35 9.01 0.21
N PRO A 326 25.30 9.73 -0.40
CA PRO A 326 25.00 11.01 -1.03
C PRO A 326 24.05 10.82 -2.22
N GLU A 327 23.16 11.79 -2.46
CA GLU A 327 22.12 11.70 -3.50
C GLU A 327 22.66 11.33 -4.89
N ALA A 328 23.83 11.86 -5.28
CA ALA A 328 24.46 11.52 -6.55
C ALA A 328 24.76 10.01 -6.67
N ARG A 329 25.20 9.36 -5.59
CA ARG A 329 25.46 7.91 -5.57
C ARG A 329 24.16 7.11 -5.61
N VAL A 330 23.10 7.60 -4.96
CA VAL A 330 21.77 6.99 -4.99
C VAL A 330 21.17 7.09 -6.39
N TYR A 331 21.33 8.24 -7.06
CA TYR A 331 20.92 8.44 -8.45
C TYR A 331 21.63 7.47 -9.39
N ASP A 332 22.96 7.35 -9.29
CA ASP A 332 23.74 6.38 -10.08
C ASP A 332 23.24 4.93 -9.90
N PHE A 333 22.86 4.56 -8.67
CA PHE A 333 22.27 3.25 -8.39
C PHE A 333 20.89 3.09 -9.06
N LEU A 334 20.00 4.07 -8.91
CA LEU A 334 18.68 4.06 -9.56
C LEU A 334 18.82 3.97 -11.08
N GLU A 335 19.71 4.75 -11.69
CA GLU A 335 19.92 4.77 -13.13
C GLU A 335 20.35 3.39 -13.67
N ARG A 336 21.31 2.75 -12.99
CA ARG A 336 21.85 1.44 -13.40
C ARG A 336 20.88 0.29 -13.20
N HIS A 337 20.05 0.32 -12.17
CA HIS A 337 19.27 -0.84 -11.75
C HIS A 337 17.77 -0.73 -12.01
N SER A 338 17.20 0.48 -12.06
CA SER A 338 15.75 0.68 -12.24
C SER A 338 15.34 0.94 -13.69
N PHE A 339 16.28 1.41 -14.52
CA PHE A 339 16.01 1.89 -15.89
C PHE A 339 14.87 2.93 -15.92
N GLY A 340 14.75 3.72 -14.85
CA GLY A 340 13.68 4.69 -14.65
C GLY A 340 13.90 5.97 -15.46
N GLN A 341 12.81 6.66 -15.78
CA GLN A 341 12.89 8.01 -16.33
C GLN A 341 13.51 8.96 -15.29
N ARG A 342 14.28 9.96 -15.74
CA ARG A 342 14.96 10.92 -14.87
C ARG A 342 14.03 11.54 -13.83
N VAL A 343 12.87 12.05 -14.26
CA VAL A 343 11.86 12.67 -13.37
C VAL A 343 11.41 11.70 -12.27
N TRP A 344 11.22 10.43 -12.61
CA TRP A 344 10.85 9.40 -11.65
C TRP A 344 11.97 9.14 -10.62
N MET A 345 13.22 9.01 -11.07
CA MET A 345 14.36 8.77 -10.18
C MET A 345 14.58 9.92 -9.19
N GLU A 346 14.54 11.16 -9.68
CA GLU A 346 14.60 12.36 -8.83
C GLU A 346 13.43 12.41 -7.83
N GLY A 347 12.23 12.01 -8.26
CA GLY A 347 11.06 11.88 -7.41
C GLY A 347 11.28 10.90 -6.26
N ARG A 348 11.91 9.73 -6.51
CA ARG A 348 12.21 8.73 -5.47
C ARG A 348 13.23 9.21 -4.45
N ILE A 349 14.27 9.90 -4.88
CA ILE A 349 15.28 10.50 -3.98
C ILE A 349 14.64 11.55 -3.07
N ARG A 350 13.81 12.45 -3.64
CA ARG A 350 13.07 13.43 -2.85
C ARG A 350 12.10 12.77 -1.88
N PHE A 351 11.36 11.77 -2.36
CA PHE A 351 10.33 11.10 -1.56
C PHE A 351 10.92 10.39 -0.34
N ALA A 352 12.04 9.66 -0.51
CA ALA A 352 12.71 8.95 0.57
C ALA A 352 13.13 9.88 1.73
N SER A 353 13.36 11.17 1.46
CA SER A 353 13.80 12.15 2.46
C SER A 353 12.67 12.71 3.34
N TYR A 354 11.40 12.46 3.01
CA TYR A 354 10.30 12.93 3.86
C TYR A 354 10.30 12.19 5.20
N SER A 355 10.33 12.94 6.31
CA SER A 355 10.52 12.35 7.66
C SER A 355 9.48 11.27 7.98
N PHE A 356 8.20 11.53 7.69
CA PHE A 356 7.13 10.56 7.90
C PHE A 356 6.95 9.63 6.70
N ARG A 357 6.89 10.16 5.47
CA ARG A 357 6.50 9.42 4.25
C ARG A 357 7.59 8.68 3.51
N GLY A 358 8.85 9.03 3.74
CA GLY A 358 9.98 8.35 3.12
C GLY A 358 9.96 6.82 3.27
N PRO A 359 9.72 6.27 4.48
CA PRO A 359 9.60 4.83 4.72
C PRO A 359 8.51 4.15 3.88
N PHE A 360 7.44 4.86 3.52
CA PHE A 360 6.34 4.31 2.71
C PHE A 360 6.80 3.78 1.35
N ILE A 361 7.94 4.23 0.84
CA ILE A 361 8.47 3.73 -0.45
C ILE A 361 8.67 2.21 -0.46
N ALA A 362 8.91 1.61 0.72
CA ALA A 362 9.05 0.17 0.88
C ALA A 362 7.72 -0.58 0.72
N SER A 363 6.58 0.09 0.92
CA SER A 363 5.23 -0.46 0.74
C SER A 363 5.02 -1.01 -0.67
N TYR A 364 5.49 -0.30 -1.70
CA TYR A 364 5.35 -0.72 -3.10
C TYR A 364 6.02 -2.07 -3.40
N TRP A 365 7.12 -2.41 -2.73
CA TRP A 365 7.77 -3.70 -2.94
C TRP A 365 7.24 -4.78 -1.99
N PHE A 366 7.24 -4.50 -0.69
CA PHE A 366 6.88 -5.52 0.29
C PHE A 366 5.38 -5.81 0.32
N GLY A 367 4.55 -4.82 0.03
CA GLY A 367 3.11 -4.96 -0.17
C GLY A 367 2.80 -5.81 -1.40
N ASP A 368 3.42 -5.47 -2.52
CA ASP A 368 3.31 -6.23 -3.77
C ASP A 368 3.69 -7.69 -3.57
N GLU A 369 4.85 -7.97 -2.98
CA GLU A 369 5.28 -9.34 -2.72
C GLU A 369 4.36 -10.04 -1.70
N ALA A 370 3.80 -9.33 -0.70
CA ALA A 370 2.84 -9.92 0.24
C ALA A 370 1.56 -10.42 -0.46
N VAL A 371 0.97 -9.58 -1.32
CA VAL A 371 -0.24 -9.96 -2.08
C VAL A 371 0.10 -11.01 -3.13
N ARG A 372 1.23 -10.85 -3.83
CA ARG A 372 1.69 -11.76 -4.88
C ARG A 372 1.97 -13.17 -4.36
N GLU A 373 2.70 -13.31 -3.26
CA GLU A 373 3.06 -14.62 -2.67
C GLU A 373 1.80 -15.43 -2.31
N VAL A 374 0.76 -14.76 -1.81
CA VAL A 374 -0.52 -15.42 -1.53
C VAL A 374 -1.27 -15.71 -2.83
N ARG A 375 -1.39 -14.74 -3.74
CA ARG A 375 -2.09 -14.91 -5.02
C ARG A 375 -1.52 -16.06 -5.85
N GLU A 376 -0.20 -16.22 -5.90
CA GLU A 376 0.48 -17.24 -6.73
C GLU A 376 0.25 -18.67 -6.22
N ARG A 377 -0.11 -18.86 -4.94
CA ARG A 377 -0.44 -20.17 -4.36
C ARG A 377 -1.93 -20.46 -4.23
N VAL A 378 -2.78 -19.45 -4.44
CA VAL A 378 -4.25 -19.58 -4.39
C VAL A 378 -4.74 -20.34 -5.63
N THR A 379 -5.51 -21.41 -5.41
CA THR A 379 -6.16 -22.14 -6.52
C THR A 379 -7.42 -21.40 -7.01
N PRO A 380 -7.93 -21.72 -8.21
CA PRO A 380 -9.20 -21.14 -8.70
C PRO A 380 -10.37 -21.30 -7.73
N GLU A 381 -10.45 -22.44 -7.01
CA GLU A 381 -11.50 -22.73 -6.03
C GLU A 381 -11.34 -21.90 -4.75
N GLN A 382 -10.12 -21.55 -4.37
CA GLN A 382 -9.81 -20.71 -3.21
C GLN A 382 -9.96 -19.22 -3.50
N ARG A 383 -9.99 -18.82 -4.78
CA ARG A 383 -10.00 -17.41 -5.19
C ARG A 383 -11.11 -16.59 -4.52
N PRO A 384 -12.39 -17.02 -4.46
CA PRO A 384 -13.43 -16.22 -3.80
C PRO A 384 -13.11 -15.92 -2.33
N ALA A 385 -12.66 -16.94 -1.58
CA ALA A 385 -12.27 -16.79 -0.18
C ALA A 385 -11.02 -15.90 -0.02
N PHE A 386 -10.08 -15.97 -0.97
CA PHE A 386 -8.92 -15.08 -0.98
C PHE A 386 -9.32 -13.62 -1.22
N ILE A 387 -10.25 -13.35 -2.12
CA ILE A 387 -10.75 -11.99 -2.36
C ILE A 387 -11.48 -11.44 -1.14
N GLU A 388 -12.36 -12.23 -0.51
CA GLU A 388 -13.04 -11.85 0.73
C GLU A 388 -12.04 -11.60 1.86
N PHE A 389 -11.00 -12.44 1.97
CA PHE A 389 -9.93 -12.22 2.94
C PHE A 389 -9.16 -10.92 2.64
N LEU A 390 -8.74 -10.71 1.39
CA LEU A 390 -7.89 -9.59 0.98
C LEU A 390 -8.57 -8.22 1.11
N TYR A 391 -9.86 -8.12 0.77
CA TYR A 391 -10.60 -6.85 0.79
C TYR A 391 -11.51 -6.69 2.02
N GLY A 392 -12.02 -7.79 2.60
CA GLY A 392 -12.98 -7.75 3.71
C GLY A 392 -12.36 -7.73 5.10
N GLN A 393 -11.02 -7.76 5.20
CA GLN A 393 -10.30 -7.67 6.45
C GLN A 393 -9.10 -6.74 6.28
N MET A 394 -8.67 -6.10 7.38
CA MET A 394 -7.40 -5.40 7.39
C MET A 394 -6.23 -6.32 7.67
N HIS A 395 -5.11 -6.02 7.02
CA HIS A 395 -3.91 -6.83 7.08
C HIS A 395 -2.65 -6.01 7.31
N SER A 396 -1.69 -6.65 7.98
CA SER A 396 -0.27 -6.37 7.82
C SER A 396 0.31 -7.31 6.75
N PRO A 397 1.52 -7.04 6.23
CA PRO A 397 2.18 -7.98 5.32
C PRO A 397 2.36 -9.39 5.91
N ARG A 398 2.44 -9.49 7.24
CA ARG A 398 2.55 -10.76 7.96
C ARG A 398 1.21 -11.47 8.05
N SER A 399 0.14 -10.76 8.44
CA SER A 399 -1.19 -11.38 8.58
C SER A 399 -1.76 -11.84 7.24
N LEU A 400 -1.53 -11.08 6.17
CA LEU A 400 -2.00 -11.45 4.83
C LEU A 400 -1.41 -12.79 4.38
N ARG A 401 -0.11 -13.00 4.61
CA ARG A 401 0.60 -14.22 4.23
C ARG A 401 0.09 -15.48 4.92
N MET A 402 -0.70 -15.34 5.99
CA MET A 402 -1.29 -16.46 6.73
C MET A 402 -2.56 -17.03 6.07
N PHE A 403 -3.05 -16.46 4.96
CA PHE A 403 -4.20 -17.01 4.25
C PHE A 403 -3.98 -18.49 3.86
N GLY A 404 -4.83 -19.41 4.32
CA GLY A 404 -4.70 -20.84 3.99
C GLY A 404 -3.40 -21.50 4.45
N ALA A 405 -2.73 -20.92 5.46
CA ALA A 405 -1.56 -21.50 6.13
C ALA A 405 -1.96 -22.46 7.28
#